data_AF-A0A960H4X4-F1
#
_entry.id   AF-A0A960H4X4-F1
#
_cell.length_a   1.000
_cell.length_b   1.000
_cell.length_c   1.000
_cell.angle_alpha   90.00
_cell.angle_beta   90.00
_cell.angle_gamma   90.00
#
_symmetry.space_group_name_H-M   'P 1'
#
loop_
_entity.id
_entity.type
_entity.pdbx_description
1 polymer ?
#
loop_
_entity_poly.entity_id
_entity_poly.type
_entity_poly.pdbx_seq_one_letter_code
_entity_poly.pdbx_strand_id
1 'polypeptide(L)'
;LGIWEWAGTEVLGEDPDVVIATAGDVPTLEGLAAVDLLKRNLPELKIRFVNVVDLMRLQDDTEHPHGLSHRAFDMIFTRDKPIIFAYHGYPWLIHRLTYRRTGHPNIHVRGYKEEGTTTTPFDMVMLNDLDRFHLVMDVIDRVPSLGSSCATLRQQMADRRLAAREYTRSHGDDIPEVRDWVWPAAHGTSLGAGVGDTVGATVSTGGDNE
;
A
#
# COMPACT_ATOMS: atom_id res chain seq x y z
N LEU A 1 1.52 -13.76 6.70
CA LEU A 1 1.87 -12.98 5.50
C LEU A 1 1.91 -13.89 4.29
N GLY A 2 1.73 -13.35 3.09
CA GLY A 2 1.88 -14.08 1.83
C GLY A 2 2.06 -13.15 0.64
N ILE A 3 2.65 -13.67 -0.43
CA ILE A 3 2.74 -13.01 -1.74
C ILE A 3 1.40 -13.15 -2.45
N TRP A 4 0.87 -12.07 -3.00
CA TRP A 4 -0.35 -12.07 -3.81
C TRP A 4 0.02 -11.91 -5.29
N GLU A 5 0.25 -13.05 -5.94
CA GLU A 5 0.64 -13.12 -7.35
C GLU A 5 -0.37 -12.41 -8.27
N TRP A 6 -1.67 -12.48 -7.96
CA TRP A 6 -2.73 -11.85 -8.73
C TRP A 6 -2.69 -10.31 -8.70
N ALA A 7 -2.11 -9.72 -7.65
CA ALA A 7 -1.96 -8.29 -7.52
C ALA A 7 -0.68 -7.80 -8.22
N GLY A 8 0.42 -8.53 -8.05
CA GLY A 8 1.73 -8.19 -8.58
C GLY A 8 1.86 -8.26 -10.11
N THR A 9 3.09 -8.04 -10.56
CA THR A 9 3.55 -8.15 -11.96
C THR A 9 4.92 -8.81 -12.08
N GLU A 10 5.49 -9.31 -10.97
CA GLU A 10 6.74 -10.05 -11.01
C GLU A 10 6.62 -11.35 -11.82
N VAL A 11 7.73 -11.76 -12.43
CA VAL A 11 7.81 -12.93 -13.29
C VAL A 11 8.60 -14.01 -12.57
N LEU A 12 8.09 -15.25 -12.58
CA LEU A 12 8.78 -16.38 -11.97
C LEU A 12 10.16 -16.58 -12.60
N GLY A 13 11.20 -16.64 -11.77
CA GLY A 13 12.59 -16.79 -12.20
C GLY A 13 13.37 -15.47 -12.28
N GLU A 14 12.71 -14.34 -12.02
CA GLU A 14 13.33 -13.01 -11.98
C GLU A 14 13.02 -12.32 -10.65
N ASP A 15 13.92 -11.44 -10.21
CA ASP A 15 13.69 -10.62 -9.02
C ASP A 15 12.72 -9.47 -9.35
N PRO A 16 11.86 -9.05 -8.40
CA PRO A 16 11.06 -7.85 -8.57
C PRO A 16 11.95 -6.60 -8.60
N ASP A 17 11.45 -5.53 -9.21
CA ASP A 17 12.07 -4.21 -9.13
C ASP A 17 11.74 -3.53 -7.79
N VAL A 18 10.58 -3.85 -7.23
CA VAL A 18 10.07 -3.30 -5.97
C VAL A 18 9.12 -4.29 -5.27
N VAL A 19 9.15 -4.28 -3.94
CA VAL A 19 8.15 -4.95 -3.10
C VAL A 19 7.18 -3.92 -2.55
N ILE A 20 5.88 -4.12 -2.76
CA ILE A 20 4.82 -3.37 -2.08
C ILE A 20 4.25 -4.28 -1.00
N ALA A 21 4.46 -3.91 0.26
CA ALA A 21 4.01 -4.66 1.43
C ALA A 21 2.91 -3.88 2.15
N THR A 22 1.88 -4.58 2.64
CA THR A 22 0.76 -3.94 3.34
C THR A 22 0.44 -4.67 4.65
N ALA A 23 0.02 -3.94 5.68
CA ALA A 23 -0.50 -4.51 6.92
C ALA A 23 -1.61 -3.64 7.51
N GLY A 24 -2.85 -4.11 7.38
CA GLY A 24 -4.08 -3.38 7.70
C GLY A 24 -5.01 -3.33 6.49
N ASP A 25 -6.30 -3.13 6.73
CA ASP A 25 -7.35 -3.05 5.70
C ASP A 25 -7.18 -1.84 4.78
N VAL A 26 -7.15 -0.62 5.33
CA VAL A 26 -6.96 0.63 4.57
C VAL A 26 -5.59 0.66 3.87
N PRO A 27 -4.44 0.33 4.52
CA PRO A 27 -3.17 0.22 3.82
C PRO A 27 -3.18 -0.80 2.66
N THR A 28 -3.93 -1.89 2.80
CA THR A 28 -4.03 -2.91 1.73
C THR A 28 -4.87 -2.39 0.56
N LEU A 29 -5.97 -1.68 0.82
CA LEU A 29 -6.77 -1.02 -0.20
C LEU A 29 -5.93 -0.04 -1.01
N GLU A 30 -5.23 0.86 -0.33
CA GLU A 30 -4.40 1.89 -0.99
C GLU A 30 -3.18 1.28 -1.69
N GLY A 31 -2.58 0.24 -1.12
CA GLY A 31 -1.51 -0.52 -1.77
C GLY A 31 -1.96 -1.18 -3.07
N LEU A 32 -3.14 -1.82 -3.09
CA LEU A 32 -3.72 -2.39 -4.31
C LEU A 32 -4.03 -1.30 -5.34
N ALA A 33 -4.63 -0.18 -4.93
CA ALA A 33 -4.91 0.92 -5.84
C ALA A 33 -3.63 1.55 -6.41
N ALA A 34 -2.55 1.64 -5.62
CA ALA A 34 -1.23 2.07 -6.08
C ALA A 34 -0.64 1.09 -7.11
N VAL A 35 -0.75 -0.22 -6.87
CA VAL A 35 -0.33 -1.25 -7.83
C VAL A 35 -1.10 -1.13 -9.14
N ASP A 36 -2.41 -0.94 -9.10
CA ASP A 36 -3.22 -0.73 -10.32
C ASP A 36 -2.75 0.51 -11.09
N LEU A 37 -2.50 1.63 -10.41
CA LEU A 37 -1.92 2.83 -11.04
C LEU A 37 -0.56 2.56 -11.66
N LEU A 38 0.35 1.85 -10.98
CA LEU A 38 1.66 1.50 -11.50
C LEU A 38 1.54 0.59 -12.73
N LYS A 39 0.69 -0.44 -12.69
CA LYS A 39 0.46 -1.36 -13.81
C LYS A 39 0.00 -0.64 -15.07
N ARG A 40 -0.89 0.35 -14.92
CA ARG A 40 -1.40 1.13 -16.06
C ARG A 40 -0.38 2.10 -16.66
N ASN A 41 0.53 2.63 -15.85
CA ASN A 41 1.47 3.68 -16.28
C ASN A 41 2.88 3.15 -16.57
N LEU A 42 3.28 2.04 -15.93
CA LEU A 42 4.61 1.43 -15.98
C LEU A 42 4.47 -0.10 -16.15
N PRO A 43 4.01 -0.58 -17.32
CA PRO A 43 3.66 -2.00 -17.51
C PRO A 43 4.86 -2.96 -17.39
N GLU A 44 6.08 -2.45 -17.60
CA GLU A 44 7.32 -3.24 -17.49
C GLU A 44 7.86 -3.36 -16.06
N LEU A 45 7.30 -2.60 -15.10
CA LEU A 45 7.75 -2.62 -13.71
C LEU A 45 7.32 -3.94 -13.04
N LYS A 46 8.28 -4.69 -12.49
CA LYS A 46 8.04 -5.95 -11.78
C LYS A 46 7.76 -5.70 -10.32
N ILE A 47 6.51 -5.86 -9.93
CA ILE A 47 6.03 -5.59 -8.57
C ILE A 47 5.73 -6.92 -7.88
N ARG A 48 6.35 -7.14 -6.73
CA ARG A 48 5.91 -8.15 -5.77
C ARG A 48 4.96 -7.52 -4.77
N PHE A 49 3.74 -8.04 -4.65
CA PHE A 49 2.79 -7.60 -3.63
C PHE A 49 2.76 -8.58 -2.46
N VAL A 50 2.92 -8.07 -1.23
CA VAL A 50 2.95 -8.87 0.00
C VAL A 50 1.92 -8.35 0.99
N ASN A 51 0.95 -9.18 1.37
CA ASN A 51 0.03 -8.85 2.46
C ASN A 51 0.51 -9.49 3.78
N VAL A 52 0.65 -8.67 4.82
CA VAL A 52 1.11 -9.06 6.16
C VAL A 52 -0.04 -8.95 7.16
N VAL A 53 -0.61 -10.10 7.51
CA VAL A 53 -1.67 -10.22 8.54
C VAL A 53 -1.08 -10.36 9.94
N ASP A 54 -0.12 -11.26 10.13
CA ASP A 54 0.60 -11.44 11.39
C ASP A 54 1.93 -10.68 11.33
N LEU A 55 2.00 -9.54 12.02
CA LEU A 55 3.20 -8.69 12.11
C LEU A 55 4.37 -9.39 12.80
N MET A 56 4.11 -10.33 13.70
CA MET A 56 5.17 -11.00 14.44
C MET A 56 6.03 -11.88 13.53
N ARG A 57 5.51 -12.27 12.36
CA ARG A 57 6.30 -12.94 11.32
C ARG A 57 7.43 -12.09 10.74
N LEU A 58 7.39 -10.76 10.90
CA LEU A 58 8.50 -9.90 10.47
C LEU A 58 9.74 -10.06 11.36
N GLN A 59 9.57 -10.50 12.61
CA GLN A 59 10.66 -10.72 13.56
C GLN A 59 11.49 -11.95 13.23
N ASP A 60 12.73 -11.95 13.70
CA ASP A 60 13.63 -13.09 13.71
C ASP A 60 13.00 -14.28 14.46
N ASP A 61 13.16 -15.50 13.92
CA ASP A 61 12.62 -16.73 14.53
C ASP A 61 13.30 -17.08 15.86
N THR A 62 14.47 -16.51 16.13
CA THR A 62 15.14 -16.60 17.43
C THR A 62 14.55 -15.67 18.50
N GLU A 63 13.85 -14.61 18.09
CA GLU A 63 13.27 -13.59 19.00
C GLU A 63 11.77 -13.84 19.24
N HIS A 64 11.06 -14.46 18.30
CA HIS A 64 9.63 -14.75 18.44
C HIS A 64 9.24 -16.07 17.76
N PRO A 65 8.35 -16.90 18.36
CA PRO A 65 7.97 -18.21 17.80
C PRO A 65 7.28 -18.15 16.43
N HIS A 66 6.69 -17.00 16.08
CA HIS A 66 6.09 -16.78 14.77
C HIS A 66 7.08 -16.19 13.76
N GLY A 67 8.26 -15.79 14.21
CA GLY A 67 9.25 -15.11 13.40
C GLY A 67 9.64 -15.93 12.17
N LEU A 68 10.01 -15.22 11.10
CA LEU A 68 10.61 -15.86 9.94
C LEU A 68 12.12 -15.99 10.15
N SER A 69 12.67 -17.12 9.69
CA SER A 69 14.12 -17.23 9.50
C SER A 69 14.61 -16.15 8.53
N HIS A 70 15.87 -15.73 8.65
CA HIS A 70 16.47 -14.74 7.75
C HIS A 70 16.28 -15.11 6.27
N ARG A 71 16.51 -16.38 5.92
CA ARG A 71 16.33 -16.87 4.55
C ARG A 71 14.89 -16.73 4.07
N ALA A 72 13.91 -17.07 4.91
CA ALA A 72 12.50 -16.97 4.52
C ALA A 72 12.06 -15.50 4.34
N PHE A 73 12.56 -14.60 5.20
CA PHE A 73 12.33 -13.17 5.04
C PHE A 73 12.92 -12.65 3.72
N ASP A 74 14.19 -12.97 3.44
CA ASP A 74 14.89 -12.53 2.23
C ASP A 74 14.24 -13.05 0.95
N MET A 75 13.69 -14.28 0.96
CA MET A 75 12.95 -14.83 -0.19
C MET A 75 11.67 -14.04 -0.49
N ILE A 76 11.04 -13.44 0.51
CA ILE A 76 9.79 -12.69 0.35
C ILE A 76 10.07 -11.22 0.05
N PHE A 77 10.91 -10.58 0.85
CA PHE A 77 11.15 -9.13 0.81
C PHE A 77 12.39 -8.72 0.02
N THR A 78 13.14 -9.69 -0.52
CA THR A 78 14.42 -9.50 -1.19
C THR A 78 15.52 -8.99 -0.23
N ARG A 79 16.77 -8.97 -0.73
CA ARG A 79 17.93 -8.52 0.04
C ARG A 79 18.31 -7.08 -0.28
N ASP A 80 17.98 -6.61 -1.48
CA ASP A 80 18.54 -5.42 -2.10
C ASP A 80 17.50 -4.52 -2.79
N LYS A 81 16.27 -5.01 -3.03
CA LYS A 81 15.23 -4.22 -3.70
C LYS A 81 14.49 -3.32 -2.70
N PRO A 82 14.01 -2.14 -3.14
CA PRO A 82 13.20 -1.26 -2.30
C PRO A 82 11.90 -1.96 -1.87
N ILE A 83 11.52 -1.77 -0.61
CA ILE A 83 10.29 -2.26 -0.01
C ILE A 83 9.47 -1.05 0.44
N ILE A 84 8.36 -0.79 -0.24
CA ILE A 84 7.38 0.21 0.17
C ILE A 84 6.36 -0.48 1.07
N PHE A 85 6.39 -0.15 2.36
CA PHE A 85 5.55 -0.81 3.37
C PHE A 85 4.45 0.14 3.84
N ALA A 86 3.19 -0.15 3.48
CA ALA A 86 2.01 0.57 3.96
C ALA A 86 1.47 -0.09 5.23
N TYR A 87 1.42 0.65 6.35
CA TYR A 87 1.08 0.13 7.67
C TYR A 87 0.00 0.99 8.34
N HIS A 88 -0.97 0.35 9.01
CA HIS A 88 -2.06 1.09 9.68
C HIS A 88 -1.59 1.86 10.93
N GLY A 89 -0.53 1.39 11.60
CA GLY A 89 0.01 2.00 12.80
C GLY A 89 1.27 2.83 12.56
N TYR A 90 2.02 3.07 13.64
CA TYR A 90 3.26 3.85 13.57
C TYR A 90 4.37 3.14 12.77
N PRO A 91 4.97 3.80 11.77
CA PRO A 91 6.06 3.26 10.95
C PRO A 91 7.23 2.67 11.75
N TRP A 92 7.54 3.28 12.90
CA TRP A 92 8.64 2.85 13.78
C TRP A 92 8.52 1.40 14.26
N LEU A 93 7.31 0.86 14.42
CA LEU A 93 7.14 -0.53 14.82
C LEU A 93 7.71 -1.48 13.77
N ILE A 94 7.43 -1.23 12.48
CA ILE A 94 7.94 -2.08 11.40
C ILE A 94 9.46 -2.07 11.38
N HIS A 95 10.08 -0.89 11.52
CA HIS A 95 11.55 -0.79 11.64
C HIS A 95 12.09 -1.54 12.85
N ARG A 96 11.40 -1.49 14.01
CA ARG A 96 11.79 -2.24 15.20
C ARG A 96 11.68 -3.74 15.01
N LEU A 97 10.62 -4.23 14.35
CA LEU A 97 10.44 -5.67 14.11
C LEU A 97 11.43 -6.22 13.06
N THR A 98 11.97 -5.36 12.20
CA THR A 98 12.81 -5.76 11.06
C THR A 98 14.29 -5.35 11.19
N TYR A 99 14.71 -4.80 12.33
CA TYR A 99 16.05 -4.19 12.48
C TYR A 99 17.24 -5.13 12.20
N ARG A 100 17.07 -6.45 12.30
CA ARG A 100 18.10 -7.47 12.02
C ARG A 100 18.05 -8.03 10.59
N ARG A 101 17.09 -7.59 9.77
CA ARG A 101 16.89 -8.13 8.42
C ARG A 101 17.92 -7.54 7.47
N THR A 102 18.43 -8.37 6.56
CA THR A 102 19.49 -7.96 5.62
C THR A 102 19.06 -6.79 4.73
N GLY A 103 17.81 -6.79 4.26
CA GLY A 103 17.24 -5.70 3.46
C GLY A 103 16.65 -4.53 4.26
N HIS A 104 16.89 -4.43 5.59
CA HIS A 104 16.29 -3.38 6.43
C HIS A 104 16.50 -1.94 5.92
N PRO A 105 17.68 -1.54 5.40
CA PRO A 105 17.87 -0.19 4.84
C PRO A 105 16.95 0.13 3.65
N ASN A 106 16.43 -0.90 2.97
CA ASN A 106 15.54 -0.77 1.82
C ASN A 106 14.06 -0.72 2.22
N ILE A 107 13.74 -0.83 3.51
CA ILE A 107 12.37 -0.76 4.02
C ILE A 107 11.99 0.70 4.21
N HIS A 108 10.96 1.14 3.49
CA HIS A 108 10.42 2.48 3.56
C HIS A 108 8.96 2.39 3.96
N VAL A 109 8.68 2.79 5.20
CA VAL A 109 7.37 2.56 5.82
C VAL A 109 6.54 3.84 5.80
N ARG A 110 5.30 3.72 5.34
CA ARG A 110 4.24 4.71 5.49
C ARG A 110 3.22 4.18 6.49
N GLY A 111 2.66 5.08 7.27
CA GLY A 111 1.68 4.74 8.28
C GLY A 111 1.28 5.96 9.07
N TYR A 112 0.69 5.75 10.24
CA TYR A 112 0.17 6.84 11.05
C TYR A 112 1.27 7.80 11.53
N LYS A 113 1.03 9.10 11.34
CA LYS A 113 1.94 10.22 11.64
C LYS A 113 1.36 11.22 12.65
N GLU A 114 0.30 10.86 13.37
CA GLU A 114 -0.45 11.79 14.26
C GLU A 114 -1.15 12.94 13.52
N GLU A 115 -1.38 12.78 12.22
CA GLU A 115 -2.08 13.78 11.42
C GLU A 115 -3.52 13.33 11.22
N GLY A 116 -4.47 14.15 11.65
CA GLY A 116 -5.89 13.84 11.53
C GLY A 116 -6.80 14.96 12.01
N THR A 117 -8.00 15.00 11.44
CA THR A 117 -9.09 15.91 11.82
C THR A 117 -10.41 15.35 11.32
N THR A 118 -11.54 16.00 11.63
CA THR A 118 -12.84 15.65 11.03
C THR A 118 -12.78 15.93 9.52
N THR A 119 -12.60 14.88 8.73
CA THR A 119 -12.47 14.94 7.27
C THR A 119 -12.92 13.63 6.63
N THR A 120 -12.82 13.52 5.30
CA THR A 120 -13.23 12.31 4.57
C THR A 120 -12.21 11.17 4.73
N PRO A 121 -12.61 9.90 4.52
CA PRO A 121 -11.72 8.75 4.69
C PRO A 121 -10.41 8.86 3.89
N PHE A 122 -10.45 9.21 2.61
CA PHE A 122 -9.22 9.33 1.82
C PHE A 122 -8.35 10.52 2.24
N ASP A 123 -8.95 11.65 2.62
CA ASP A 123 -8.17 12.80 3.12
C ASP A 123 -7.44 12.45 4.43
N MET A 124 -8.03 11.62 5.30
CA MET A 124 -7.34 11.10 6.50
C MET A 124 -6.08 10.30 6.12
N VAL A 125 -6.15 9.48 5.07
CA VAL A 125 -5.01 8.71 4.57
C VAL A 125 -3.97 9.64 3.92
N MET A 126 -4.40 10.64 3.16
CA MET A 126 -3.50 11.64 2.55
C MET A 126 -2.74 12.45 3.60
N LEU A 127 -3.38 12.84 4.70
CA LEU A 127 -2.73 13.55 5.81
C LEU A 127 -1.55 12.77 6.39
N ASN A 128 -1.59 11.44 6.30
CA ASN A 128 -0.56 10.53 6.79
C ASN A 128 0.42 10.06 5.69
N ASP A 129 0.34 10.61 4.47
CA ASP A 129 1.15 10.21 3.31
C ASP A 129 1.07 8.70 2.99
N LEU A 130 -0.08 8.08 3.29
CA LEU A 130 -0.33 6.65 3.08
C LEU A 130 -1.20 6.39 1.83
N ASP A 131 -1.60 7.45 1.14
CA ASP A 131 -2.53 7.37 0.01
C ASP A 131 -1.88 6.73 -1.22
N ARG A 132 -2.71 6.11 -2.07
CA ARG A 132 -2.26 5.45 -3.30
C ARG A 132 -1.36 6.31 -4.18
N PHE A 133 -1.59 7.62 -4.27
CA PHE A 133 -0.76 8.49 -5.10
C PHE A 133 0.62 8.70 -4.48
N HIS A 134 0.69 8.84 -3.15
CA HIS A 134 1.96 8.90 -2.43
C HIS A 134 2.75 7.61 -2.53
N LEU A 135 2.09 6.45 -2.42
CA LEU A 135 2.75 5.15 -2.61
C LEU A 135 3.34 5.00 -4.02
N VAL A 136 2.67 5.48 -5.06
CA VAL A 136 3.22 5.52 -6.43
C VAL A 136 4.46 6.41 -6.51
N MET A 137 4.41 7.61 -5.91
CA MET A 137 5.58 8.51 -5.88
C MET A 137 6.77 7.86 -5.17
N ASP A 138 6.52 7.15 -4.07
CA ASP A 138 7.56 6.44 -3.33
C ASP A 138 8.26 5.37 -4.16
N VAL A 139 7.51 4.62 -4.98
CA VAL A 139 8.08 3.65 -5.90
C VAL A 139 8.96 4.34 -6.94
N ILE A 140 8.48 5.42 -7.57
CA ILE A 140 9.25 6.18 -8.57
C ILE A 140 10.56 6.71 -7.98
N ASP A 141 10.50 7.25 -6.76
CA ASP A 141 11.64 7.88 -6.10
C ASP A 141 12.71 6.88 -5.65
N ARG A 142 12.38 5.58 -5.54
CA ARG A 142 13.28 4.55 -4.95
C ARG A 142 13.72 3.47 -5.90
N VAL A 143 12.94 3.17 -6.93
CA VAL A 143 13.35 2.20 -7.95
C VAL A 143 14.41 2.86 -8.85
N PRO A 144 15.65 2.35 -8.89
CA PRO A 144 16.77 3.02 -9.57
C PRO A 144 16.56 3.28 -11.06
N SER A 145 15.75 2.45 -11.73
CA SER A 145 15.46 2.58 -13.16
C SER A 145 14.40 3.65 -13.49
N LEU A 146 13.61 4.12 -12.51
CA LEU A 146 12.48 5.03 -12.75
C LEU A 146 12.91 6.50 -12.63
N GLY A 147 13.21 6.99 -11.43
CA GLY A 147 13.79 8.33 -11.17
C GLY A 147 13.31 9.44 -12.13
N SER A 148 14.26 10.14 -12.76
CA SER A 148 13.97 11.25 -13.66
C SER A 148 13.20 10.86 -14.94
N SER A 149 13.31 9.59 -15.38
CA SER A 149 12.57 9.11 -16.56
C SER A 149 11.06 9.10 -16.34
N CYS A 150 10.63 9.01 -15.08
CA CYS A 150 9.23 9.00 -14.66
C CYS A 150 8.79 10.30 -13.99
N ALA A 151 9.55 11.40 -14.13
CA ALA A 151 9.28 12.68 -13.46
C ALA A 151 7.87 13.22 -13.77
N THR A 152 7.40 13.09 -15.01
CA THR A 152 6.05 13.53 -15.39
C THR A 152 4.96 12.75 -14.68
N LEU A 153 5.11 11.42 -14.56
CA LEU A 153 4.15 10.59 -13.82
C LEU A 153 4.15 10.93 -12.34
N ARG A 154 5.33 11.15 -11.76
CA ARG A 154 5.47 11.60 -10.37
C ARG A 154 4.75 12.94 -10.13
N GLN A 155 4.90 13.90 -11.05
CA GLN A 155 4.19 15.19 -10.98
C GLN A 155 2.67 14.99 -11.07
N GLN A 156 2.18 14.14 -11.98
CA GLN A 156 0.76 13.83 -12.08
C GLN A 156 0.17 13.25 -10.77
N MET A 157 0.93 12.42 -10.05
CA MET A 157 0.49 11.91 -8.74
C MET A 157 0.40 13.03 -7.70
N ALA A 158 1.37 13.95 -7.68
CA ALA A 158 1.31 15.12 -6.81
C ALA A 158 0.11 16.02 -7.13
N ASP A 159 -0.15 16.26 -8.42
CA ASP A 159 -1.29 17.05 -8.89
C ASP A 159 -2.62 16.38 -8.54
N ARG A 160 -2.72 15.04 -8.63
CA ARG A 160 -3.91 14.29 -8.18
C ARG A 160 -4.17 14.43 -6.69
N ARG A 161 -3.14 14.41 -5.84
CA ARG A 161 -3.33 14.66 -4.39
C ARG A 161 -3.86 16.06 -4.13
N LEU A 162 -3.35 17.07 -4.84
CA LEU A 162 -3.85 18.44 -4.73
C LEU A 162 -5.32 18.53 -5.17
N ALA A 163 -5.67 17.92 -6.30
CA ALA A 163 -7.04 17.88 -6.80
C ALA A 163 -7.99 17.15 -5.83
N ALA A 164 -7.57 16.01 -5.27
CA ALA A 164 -8.36 15.27 -4.29
C ALA A 164 -8.61 16.10 -3.03
N ARG A 165 -7.58 16.77 -2.51
CA ARG A 165 -7.72 17.67 -1.35
C ARG A 165 -8.68 18.83 -1.64
N GLU A 166 -8.57 19.47 -2.80
CA GLU A 166 -9.49 20.54 -3.20
C GLU A 166 -10.93 20.03 -3.32
N TYR A 167 -11.12 18.82 -3.87
CA TYR A 167 -12.42 18.17 -3.96
C TYR A 167 -13.05 17.95 -2.58
N THR A 168 -12.28 17.43 -1.61
CA THR A 168 -12.74 17.26 -0.23
C THR A 168 -13.22 18.57 0.39
N ARG A 169 -12.53 19.70 0.14
CA ARG A 169 -12.92 21.00 0.72
C ARG A 169 -14.12 21.64 0.04
N SER A 170 -14.27 21.43 -1.26
CA SER A 170 -15.37 22.01 -2.05
C SER A 170 -16.65 21.17 -2.01
N HIS A 171 -16.56 19.85 -1.83
CA HIS A 171 -17.70 18.92 -1.93
C HIS A 171 -18.01 18.18 -0.63
N GLY A 172 -17.05 18.08 0.31
CA GLY A 172 -17.24 17.32 1.55
C GLY A 172 -17.28 15.80 1.38
N ASP A 173 -16.81 15.28 0.24
CA ASP A 173 -16.73 13.85 -0.10
C ASP A 173 -15.36 13.54 -0.72
N ASP A 174 -15.00 12.26 -0.81
CA ASP A 174 -13.81 11.81 -1.52
C ASP A 174 -13.98 11.93 -3.04
N ILE A 175 -12.88 12.19 -3.76
CA ILE A 175 -12.92 12.32 -5.21
C ILE A 175 -13.48 11.02 -5.85
N PRO A 176 -14.34 11.09 -6.89
CA PRO A 176 -15.01 9.90 -7.42
C PRO A 176 -14.06 8.78 -7.85
N GLU A 177 -12.89 9.12 -8.38
CA GLU A 177 -11.88 8.11 -8.78
C GLU A 177 -11.32 7.28 -7.60
N VAL A 178 -11.43 7.78 -6.37
CA VAL A 178 -11.04 7.06 -5.16
C VAL A 178 -12.23 6.32 -4.58
N ARG A 179 -13.36 7.02 -4.38
CA ARG A 179 -14.57 6.49 -3.76
C ARG A 179 -15.16 5.32 -4.56
N ASP A 180 -15.17 5.44 -5.89
CA ASP A 180 -15.79 4.48 -6.79
C ASP A 180 -14.77 3.46 -7.33
N TRP A 181 -13.54 3.46 -6.80
CA TRP A 181 -12.48 2.55 -7.25
C TRP A 181 -12.82 1.09 -6.92
N VAL A 182 -12.63 0.22 -7.90
CA VAL A 182 -12.76 -1.23 -7.76
C VAL A 182 -11.54 -1.85 -8.43
N TRP A 183 -11.04 -2.96 -7.88
CA TRP A 183 -9.96 -3.71 -8.51
C TRP A 183 -10.33 -4.10 -9.95
N PRO A 184 -9.47 -3.86 -10.97
CA PRO A 184 -9.87 -4.01 -12.36
C PRO A 184 -10.43 -5.38 -12.74
N ALA A 185 -9.91 -6.47 -12.15
CA ALA A 185 -10.38 -7.82 -12.42
C ALA A 185 -11.78 -8.12 -11.85
N ALA A 186 -12.30 -7.29 -10.95
CA ALA A 186 -13.65 -7.39 -10.41
C ALA A 186 -14.68 -6.57 -11.22
N HIS A 187 -14.26 -5.81 -12.23
CA HIS A 187 -15.20 -5.18 -13.16
C HIS A 187 -15.93 -6.26 -13.98
N GLY A 188 -17.26 -6.28 -13.89
CA GLY A 188 -18.11 -7.22 -14.63
C GLY A 188 -18.45 -8.51 -13.89
N THR A 189 -17.86 -8.78 -12.72
CA THR A 189 -18.38 -9.81 -11.80
C THR A 189 -19.59 -9.25 -11.05
N SER A 190 -20.77 -9.33 -11.67
CA SER A 190 -22.02 -9.25 -10.91
C SER A 190 -22.16 -10.53 -10.09
N LEU A 191 -21.81 -10.49 -8.80
CA LEU A 191 -22.43 -11.42 -7.86
C LEU A 191 -23.94 -11.17 -7.96
N GLY A 192 -24.69 -12.25 -8.20
CA GLY A 192 -26.02 -12.21 -8.80
C GLY A 192 -26.96 -11.14 -8.24
N ALA A 193 -27.76 -10.56 -9.16
CA ALA A 193 -28.96 -9.81 -8.86
C ALA A 193 -29.80 -10.58 -7.82
N GLY A 194 -29.71 -10.20 -6.56
CA GLY A 194 -30.29 -10.99 -5.48
C GLY A 194 -30.00 -10.57 -4.06
N VAL A 195 -29.50 -9.36 -3.78
CA VAL A 195 -29.69 -8.71 -2.46
C VAL A 195 -29.76 -7.21 -2.73
N GLY A 196 -30.96 -6.64 -2.62
CA GLY A 196 -31.09 -5.21 -2.46
C GLY A 196 -30.62 -4.84 -1.06
N ASP A 197 -29.43 -4.28 -0.95
CA ASP A 197 -29.22 -3.04 -0.22
C ASP A 197 -27.80 -2.55 -0.47
N THR A 198 -27.67 -1.24 -0.64
CA THR A 198 -26.40 -0.53 -0.77
C THR A 198 -25.52 -0.79 0.45
N VAL A 199 -24.50 -1.64 0.31
CA VAL A 199 -23.45 -1.77 1.33
C VAL A 199 -22.48 -0.61 1.12
N GLY A 200 -22.77 0.53 1.76
CA GLY A 200 -21.78 1.57 1.99
C GLY A 200 -20.67 1.01 2.87
N ALA A 201 -19.43 1.03 2.37
CA ALA A 201 -18.24 0.53 3.07
C ALA A 201 -17.79 1.46 4.23
N THR A 202 -18.72 2.09 4.95
CA THR A 202 -18.42 3.13 5.96
C THR A 202 -19.14 2.97 7.29
N VAL A 203 -19.69 1.80 7.62
CA VAL A 203 -20.31 1.60 8.95
C VAL A 203 -19.47 0.65 9.79
N SER A 204 -18.35 1.15 10.32
CA SER A 204 -17.82 0.73 11.63
C SER A 204 -16.73 1.71 12.11
N THR A 205 -17.10 2.96 12.34
CA THR A 205 -16.38 3.82 13.30
C THR A 205 -17.32 4.17 14.44
N GLY A 206 -17.76 3.14 15.16
CA GLY A 206 -18.32 3.26 16.50
C GLY A 206 -17.20 2.94 17.48
N GLY A 207 -16.82 3.91 18.29
CA GLY A 207 -15.70 3.80 19.21
C GLY A 207 -16.00 2.87 20.39
N ASP A 208 -15.01 2.05 20.73
CA ASP A 208 -14.94 1.32 21.99
C ASP A 208 -13.63 1.71 22.67
N ASN A 209 -13.68 2.79 23.46
CA ASN A 209 -12.71 3.05 24.52
C ASN A 209 -13.44 2.84 25.84
N GLU A 210 -13.36 1.62 26.38
CA GLU A 210 -13.36 1.37 27.83
C GLU A 210 -11.98 0.84 28.24
#